data_AF-A0A7X8QRE0-F1
#
_entry.id   AF-A0A7X8QRE0-F1
#
_cell.length_a   1.000
_cell.length_b   1.000
_cell.length_c   1.000
_cell.angle_alpha   90.00
_cell.angle_beta   90.00
_cell.angle_gamma   90.00
#
_symmetry.space_group_name_H-M   'P 1'
#
loop_
_entity.id
_entity.type
_entity.pdbx_description
1 polymer ?
#
loop_
_entity_poly.entity_id
_entity_poly.type
_entity_poly.pdbx_seq_one_letter_code
_entity_poly.pdbx_strand_id
1 'polypeptide(L)'
;MRVVEICSHLQKNINNKNSFGIVHSVFNSVFNVTTTDNQFISFVNLSKPMAPNAIKLSKDVSFLEMGIEAKMKMYFYNEYAILEDKLLKFEYDKALGWDKSPVLRYSKSNKENVITKIGIMKDFLATQG
;
A
#
# COMPACT_ATOMS: atom_id res chain seq x y z
N MET A 1 3.53 -11.68 -13.59
CA MET A 1 4.47 -10.90 -12.75
C MET A 1 4.21 -11.24 -11.30
N ARG A 2 5.25 -11.38 -10.48
CA ARG A 2 5.10 -11.76 -9.07
C ARG A 2 4.91 -10.55 -8.16
N VAL A 3 3.93 -10.63 -7.28
CA VAL A 3 3.69 -9.73 -6.15
C VAL A 3 4.49 -10.22 -4.94
N VAL A 4 5.10 -9.31 -4.19
CA VAL A 4 5.84 -9.63 -2.95
C VAL A 4 5.03 -9.35 -1.70
N GLU A 5 4.24 -8.27 -1.72
CA GLU A 5 3.44 -7.84 -0.59
C GLU A 5 2.06 -7.39 -1.07
N ILE A 6 1.03 -7.70 -0.31
CA ILE A 6 -0.33 -7.23 -0.51
C ILE A 6 -0.90 -6.73 0.81
N CYS A 7 -1.60 -5.59 0.80
CA CYS A 7 -2.25 -5.11 2.00
C CYS A 7 -3.25 -6.17 2.50
N SER A 8 -3.10 -6.64 3.74
CA SER A 8 -3.90 -7.77 4.28
C SER A 8 -5.41 -7.51 4.23
N HIS A 9 -5.82 -6.25 4.40
CA HIS A 9 -7.22 -5.86 4.26
C HIS A 9 -7.71 -5.99 2.81
N LEU A 10 -6.89 -5.55 1.85
CA LEU A 10 -7.20 -5.69 0.43
C LEU A 10 -7.26 -7.16 0.00
N GLN A 11 -6.32 -7.98 0.45
CA GLN A 11 -6.30 -9.41 0.12
C GLN A 11 -7.60 -10.10 0.55
N LYS A 12 -8.10 -9.79 1.75
CA LYS A 12 -9.41 -10.29 2.22
C LYS A 12 -10.57 -9.82 1.34
N ASN A 13 -10.54 -8.56 0.89
CA ASN A 13 -11.60 -8.01 0.04
C ASN A 13 -11.61 -8.67 -1.35
N ILE A 14 -10.44 -8.89 -1.94
CA ILE A 14 -10.29 -9.56 -3.25
C ILE A 14 -10.71 -11.04 -3.17
N ASN A 15 -10.28 -11.78 -2.14
CA ASN A 15 -10.57 -13.22 -2.02
C ASN A 15 -12.06 -13.53 -1.83
N ASN A 16 -12.84 -12.58 -1.33
CA ASN A 16 -14.26 -12.77 -1.07
C ASN A 16 -15.14 -12.44 -2.29
N LYS A 17 -14.57 -11.86 -3.37
CA LYS A 17 -15.33 -11.39 -4.53
C LYS A 17 -14.51 -11.47 -5.82
N ASN A 18 -15.03 -12.19 -6.81
CA ASN A 18 -14.64 -11.94 -8.19
C ASN A 18 -15.10 -10.52 -8.55
N SER A 19 -14.15 -9.61 -8.66
CA SER A 19 -14.42 -8.19 -8.91
C SER A 19 -13.56 -7.70 -10.06
N PHE A 20 -14.00 -6.61 -10.67
CA PHE A 20 -13.22 -5.91 -11.68
C PHE A 20 -13.12 -4.43 -11.31
N GLY A 21 -12.12 -3.78 -11.87
CA GLY A 21 -11.93 -2.35 -11.79
C GLY A 21 -11.39 -1.78 -13.08
N ILE A 22 -11.36 -0.46 -13.12
CA ILE A 22 -10.87 0.30 -14.26
C ILE A 22 -9.59 1.02 -13.82
N VAL A 23 -8.53 0.92 -14.62
CA VAL A 23 -7.31 1.69 -14.40
C VAL A 23 -7.66 3.18 -14.46
N HIS A 24 -7.51 3.87 -13.34
CA HIS A 24 -7.85 5.27 -13.20
C HIS A 24 -6.67 6.18 -13.60
N SER A 25 -5.48 5.88 -13.08
CA SER A 25 -4.26 6.66 -13.34
C SER A 25 -3.04 5.77 -13.40
N VAL A 26 -2.08 6.15 -14.26
CA VAL A 26 -0.84 5.40 -14.49
C VAL A 26 0.34 6.36 -14.42
N PHE A 27 1.37 5.95 -13.69
CA PHE A 27 2.67 6.60 -13.56
C PHE A 27 3.77 5.55 -13.75
N ASN A 28 5.03 5.96 -13.88
CA ASN A 28 6.15 5.02 -14.02
C ASN A 28 6.13 3.94 -12.93
N SER A 29 6.05 4.32 -11.66
CA SER A 29 6.21 3.38 -10.55
C SER A 29 4.92 2.93 -9.88
N VAL A 30 3.79 3.51 -10.26
CA VAL A 30 2.47 3.24 -9.65
C VAL A 30 1.39 3.28 -10.72
N PHE A 31 0.46 2.35 -10.71
CA PHE A 31 -0.83 2.55 -11.35
C PHE A 31 -1.96 2.26 -10.37
N ASN A 32 -3.11 2.90 -10.59
CA ASN A 32 -4.23 2.80 -9.69
C ASN A 32 -5.46 2.29 -10.43
N VAL A 33 -6.23 1.47 -9.73
CA VAL A 33 -7.45 0.85 -10.23
C VAL A 33 -8.60 1.23 -9.30
N THR A 34 -9.68 1.71 -9.88
CA THR A 34 -10.93 1.95 -9.17
C THR A 34 -11.87 0.78 -9.43
N THR A 35 -12.26 0.06 -8.39
CA THR A 35 -13.22 -1.05 -8.47
C THR A 35 -14.65 -0.52 -8.59
N THR A 36 -15.59 -1.40 -8.94
CA THR A 36 -17.02 -1.05 -9.05
C THR A 36 -17.67 -0.59 -7.74
N ASP A 37 -17.09 -0.95 -6.60
CA ASP A 37 -17.50 -0.48 -5.26
C ASP A 37 -16.71 0.75 -4.79
N ASN A 38 -16.11 1.49 -5.74
CA ASN A 38 -15.32 2.71 -5.50
C ASN A 38 -14.12 2.51 -4.56
N GLN A 39 -13.57 1.30 -4.45
CA GLN A 39 -12.29 1.10 -3.79
C GLN A 39 -11.15 1.47 -4.72
N PHE A 40 -10.15 2.15 -4.16
CA PHE A 40 -8.94 2.51 -4.88
C PHE A 40 -7.83 1.53 -4.51
N ILE A 41 -7.33 0.81 -5.51
CA ILE A 41 -6.28 -0.19 -5.38
C ILE A 41 -5.04 0.31 -6.11
N SER A 42 -3.92 0.43 -5.40
CA SER A 42 -2.65 0.88 -5.98
C SER A 42 -1.73 -0.31 -6.26
N PHE A 43 -1.31 -0.47 -7.50
CA PHE A 43 -0.21 -1.35 -7.84
C PHE A 43 1.08 -0.54 -7.84
N VAL A 44 2.03 -0.94 -7.01
CA VAL A 44 3.31 -0.24 -6.84
C VAL A 44 4.46 -1.16 -7.22
N ASN A 45 5.47 -0.61 -7.89
CA ASN A 45 6.67 -1.38 -8.20
C ASN A 45 7.60 -1.50 -6.98
N LEU A 46 8.74 -2.18 -7.14
CA LEU A 46 9.65 -2.46 -6.03
C LEU A 46 10.25 -1.19 -5.37
N SER A 47 10.49 -0.13 -6.14
CA SER A 47 11.12 1.10 -5.64
C SER A 47 10.22 1.95 -4.74
N LYS A 48 8.92 1.65 -4.67
CA LYS A 48 7.99 2.35 -3.76
C LYS A 48 7.80 1.61 -2.45
N PRO A 49 7.63 2.33 -1.33
CA PRO A 49 7.21 1.72 -0.08
C PRO A 49 5.81 1.12 -0.24
N MET A 50 5.50 0.15 0.62
CA MET A 50 4.16 -0.41 0.68
C MET A 50 3.16 0.64 1.20
N ALA A 51 1.90 0.53 0.77
CA ALA A 51 0.85 1.49 1.11
C ALA A 51 -0.47 0.78 1.48
N PRO A 52 -1.38 1.48 2.19
CA PRO A 52 -2.74 0.99 2.38
C PRO A 52 -3.42 0.68 1.04
N ASN A 53 -4.17 -0.41 1.00
CA ASN A 53 -4.88 -0.88 -0.21
C ASN A 53 -3.97 -0.99 -1.46
N ALA A 54 -2.70 -1.36 -1.26
CA ALA A 54 -1.75 -1.56 -2.34
C ALA A 54 -1.36 -3.03 -2.55
N ILE A 55 -0.82 -3.29 -3.75
CA ILE A 55 -0.22 -4.53 -4.21
C ILE A 55 1.19 -4.18 -4.72
N LYS A 56 2.23 -4.74 -4.10
CA LYS A 56 3.63 -4.43 -4.43
C LYS A 56 4.28 -5.53 -5.26
N LEU A 57 4.94 -5.14 -6.34
CA LEU A 57 5.62 -6.05 -7.24
C LEU A 57 7.05 -6.37 -6.79
N SER A 58 7.49 -7.57 -7.17
CA SER A 58 8.87 -8.06 -6.97
C SER A 58 9.93 -7.36 -7.82
N LYS A 59 9.53 -6.51 -8.77
CA LYS A 59 10.42 -5.88 -9.76
C LYS A 59 10.20 -4.38 -9.81
N ASP A 60 11.27 -3.66 -10.07
CA ASP A 60 11.23 -2.25 -10.40
C ASP A 60 10.96 -2.12 -11.90
N VAL A 61 9.68 -1.93 -12.25
CA VAL A 61 9.20 -1.82 -13.64
C VAL A 61 8.57 -0.45 -13.86
N SER A 62 8.59 0.04 -15.10
CA SER A 62 7.84 1.22 -15.52
C SER A 62 6.49 0.79 -16.10
N PHE A 63 5.39 1.13 -15.44
CA PHE A 63 4.04 0.77 -15.91
C PHE A 63 3.64 1.50 -17.20
N LEU A 64 4.18 2.70 -17.43
CA LEU A 64 4.00 3.41 -18.70
C LEU A 64 4.71 2.67 -19.84
N GLU A 65 5.94 2.19 -19.63
CA GLU A 65 6.69 1.41 -20.64
C GLU A 65 6.07 0.04 -20.88
N MET A 66 5.41 -0.53 -19.87
CA MET A 66 4.59 -1.74 -20.03
C MET A 66 3.31 -1.51 -20.84
N GLY A 67 3.02 -0.26 -21.22
CA GLY A 67 1.84 0.11 -21.99
C GLY A 67 0.55 -0.05 -21.21
N ILE A 68 0.58 0.10 -19.88
CA ILE A 68 -0.63 0.20 -19.06
C ILE A 68 -1.18 1.61 -19.24
N GLU A 69 -2.47 1.73 -19.51
CA GLU A 69 -3.12 3.00 -19.78
C GLU A 69 -4.40 3.14 -18.94
N ALA A 70 -4.82 4.38 -18.72
CA ALA A 70 -6.10 4.64 -18.09
C ALA A 70 -7.25 4.03 -18.93
N LYS A 71 -8.36 3.72 -18.26
CA LYS A 71 -9.57 3.08 -18.80
C LYS A 71 -9.44 1.59 -19.14
N MET A 72 -8.25 0.99 -19.02
CA MET A 72 -8.10 -0.46 -19.15
C MET A 72 -8.84 -1.19 -18.04
N LYS A 73 -9.39 -2.37 -18.37
CA LYS A 73 -10.15 -3.18 -17.43
C LYS A 73 -9.23 -4.20 -16.76
N MET A 74 -9.28 -4.23 -15.43
CA MET A 74 -8.54 -5.19 -14.61
C MET A 74 -9.51 -6.11 -13.88
N TYR A 75 -9.26 -7.40 -13.92
CA TYR A 75 -10.01 -8.40 -13.17
C TYR A 75 -9.20 -8.92 -11.99
N PHE A 76 -9.86 -9.10 -10.86
CA PHE A 76 -9.26 -9.61 -9.62
C PHE A 76 -9.86 -10.98 -9.30
N TYR A 77 -8.98 -11.96 -9.12
CA TYR A 77 -9.29 -13.33 -8.70
C TYR A 77 -8.59 -13.64 -7.38
N ASN A 78 -8.79 -14.83 -6.81
CA ASN A 78 -8.20 -15.15 -5.50
C ASN A 78 -6.66 -15.20 -5.50
N GLU A 79 -6.04 -15.52 -6.63
CA GLU A 79 -4.59 -15.76 -6.72
C GLU A 79 -3.86 -14.79 -7.64
N TYR A 80 -4.60 -14.07 -8.48
CA TYR A 80 -4.02 -13.14 -9.44
C TYR A 80 -5.00 -12.07 -9.89
N ALA A 81 -4.46 -10.96 -10.36
CA ALA A 81 -5.19 -9.97 -11.13
C ALA A 81 -4.66 -9.93 -12.56
N ILE A 82 -5.49 -9.54 -13.52
CA ILE A 82 -5.11 -9.52 -14.94
C ILE A 82 -5.69 -8.29 -15.64
N LEU A 83 -4.86 -7.65 -16.46
CA LEU A 83 -5.28 -6.73 -17.52
C LEU A 83 -5.41 -7.54 -18.81
N GLU A 84 -6.63 -7.92 -19.18
CA GLU A 84 -6.89 -8.80 -20.33
C GLU A 84 -6.34 -8.20 -21.64
N ASP A 85 -6.55 -6.89 -21.84
CA ASP A 85 -6.14 -6.16 -23.05
C ASP A 85 -4.62 -6.25 -23.34
N LYS A 86 -3.82 -6.46 -22.30
CA LYS A 86 -2.35 -6.56 -22.40
C LYS A 86 -1.80 -7.94 -22.03
N LEU A 87 -2.68 -8.88 -21.67
CA LEU A 87 -2.31 -10.19 -21.12
C LEU A 87 -1.32 -10.08 -19.94
N LEU A 88 -1.40 -8.99 -19.18
CA LEU A 88 -0.53 -8.75 -18.03
C LEU A 88 -1.17 -9.34 -16.77
N LYS A 89 -0.58 -10.43 -16.29
CA LYS A 89 -0.99 -11.12 -15.06
C LYS A 89 -0.13 -10.72 -13.87
N PHE A 90 -0.74 -10.49 -12.72
CA PHE A 90 -0.12 -10.12 -11.45
C PHE A 90 -0.48 -11.18 -10.42
N GLU A 91 0.48 -12.05 -10.09
CA GLU A 91 0.27 -13.23 -9.25
C GLU A 91 0.62 -12.90 -7.79
N TYR A 92 -0.35 -13.10 -6.90
CA TYR A 92 -0.23 -12.84 -5.46
C TYR A 92 -0.52 -14.07 -4.59
N ASP A 93 -0.55 -15.27 -5.19
CA ASP A 93 -0.63 -16.57 -4.49
C ASP A 93 0.41 -16.73 -3.37
N LYS A 94 1.60 -16.15 -3.55
CA LYS A 94 2.73 -16.20 -2.61
C LYS A 94 3.06 -14.85 -1.98
N ALA A 95 2.20 -13.85 -2.12
CA ALA A 95 2.45 -12.53 -1.55
C ALA A 95 2.32 -12.54 -0.03
N LEU A 96 3.20 -11.81 0.65
CA LEU A 96 3.12 -11.60 2.09
C LEU A 96 2.01 -10.58 2.42
N GLY A 97 1.26 -10.85 3.48
CA GLY A 97 0.27 -9.91 3.99
C GLY A 97 0.93 -8.74 4.72
N TRP A 98 0.71 -7.52 4.24
CA TRP A 98 1.17 -6.29 4.87
C TRP A 98 0.05 -5.62 5.68
N ASP A 99 0.29 -5.40 6.98
CA ASP A 99 -0.66 -4.72 7.85
C ASP A 99 -0.47 -3.20 7.80
N LYS A 100 -1.56 -2.48 7.51
CA LYS A 100 -1.60 -1.01 7.45
C LYS A 100 -1.70 -0.34 8.83
N SER A 101 -1.92 -1.13 9.88
CA SER A 101 -2.08 -0.62 11.24
C SER A 101 -0.77 0.01 11.72
N PRO A 102 -0.83 1.20 12.35
CA PRO A 102 0.38 1.80 12.91
C PRO A 102 0.91 0.90 14.02
N VAL A 103 2.23 0.68 14.04
CA VAL A 103 2.90 -0.01 15.13
C VAL A 103 3.06 0.97 16.29
N LEU A 104 1.97 1.19 17.04
CA LEU A 104 1.98 2.04 18.23
C LEU A 104 2.57 1.25 19.40
N ARG A 105 3.87 1.36 19.61
CA ARG A 105 4.52 0.84 20.82
C ARG A 105 4.40 1.88 21.93
N TYR A 106 3.41 1.70 22.80
CA TYR A 106 3.36 2.44 24.05
C TYR A 106 4.26 1.77 25.08
N SER A 107 5.35 2.43 25.45
CA SER A 107 6.13 2.10 26.64
C SER A 107 5.97 3.24 27.63
N LYS A 108 5.48 2.94 28.84
CA LYS A 108 5.45 3.92 29.93
C LYS A 108 6.89 4.39 30.18
N SER A 109 7.13 5.70 30.05
CA SER A 109 8.43 6.29 30.35
C SER A 109 8.79 6.06 31.82
N ASN A 110 10.08 5.88 32.13
CA ASN A 110 10.51 5.79 33.53
C ASN A 110 10.39 7.15 34.23
N LYS A 111 10.31 7.12 35.57
CA LYS A 111 10.09 8.30 36.41
C LYS A 111 11.17 9.38 36.20
N GLU A 112 12.42 8.96 36.06
CA GLU A 112 13.56 9.85 35.86
C GLU A 112 13.42 10.65 34.56
N ASN A 113 13.11 9.99 33.45
CA ASN A 113 12.95 10.64 32.15
C ASN A 113 11.74 11.60 32.15
N VAL A 114 10.67 11.29 32.88
CA VAL A 114 9.55 12.22 33.10
C VAL A 114 10.00 13.46 33.88
N ILE A 115 10.75 13.29 34.97
CA ILE A 115 11.26 14.39 35.79
C ILE A 115 12.21 15.27 34.97
N THR A 116 13.13 14.68 34.19
CA THR A 116 14.06 15.41 33.32
C THR A 116 13.30 16.27 32.31
N LYS A 117 12.28 15.72 31.65
CA LYS A 117 11.49 16.49 30.68
C LYS A 117 10.70 17.63 31.31
N ILE A 118 10.14 17.42 32.50
CA ILE A 118 9.47 18.50 33.26
C ILE A 118 10.47 19.59 33.63
N GLY A 119 11.70 19.23 34.04
CA GLY A 119 12.77 20.19 34.34
C GLY A 119 13.10 21.07 33.13
N ILE A 120 13.33 20.46 31.96
CA ILE A 120 13.61 21.19 30.71
C ILE A 120 12.46 22.15 30.37
N MET A 121 11.20 21.71 30.51
CA MET A 121 10.04 22.57 30.27
C MET A 121 9.97 23.75 31.25
N LYS A 122 10.27 23.50 32.52
CA LYS A 122 10.31 24.55 33.55
C LYS A 122 11.38 25.59 33.24
N ASP A 123 12.58 25.15 32.87
CA ASP A 123 13.70 26.05 32.57
C ASP A 123 13.43 26.88 31.31
N PHE A 124 12.82 26.27 30.29
CA PHE A 124 12.38 27.00 29.09
C PHE A 124 11.34 28.08 29.43
N LEU A 125 10.31 27.73 30.19
CA LEU A 125 9.27 28.70 30.61
C LEU A 125 9.84 29.82 31.48
N ALA A 126 10.87 29.55 32.28
CA ALA A 126 11.50 30.55 33.12
C ALA A 126 12.45 31.49 32.35
N THR A 127 12.91 31.10 31.16
CA THR A 127 13.88 31.88 30.37
C THR A 127 13.27 32.56 29.14
N GLN A 128 12.12 32.10 28.66
CA GLN A 128 11.46 32.58 27.43
C GLN A 128 10.00 33.03 27.67
N GLY A 129 9.51 32.97 28.91
CA GLY A 129 8.15 33.35 29.32
C GLY A 129 8.05 34.75 29.90
#